data_AF-A0A2G5BL42-F1
#
_entry.id   AF-A0A2G5BL42-F1
#
_cell.length_a   1.000
_cell.length_b   1.000
_cell.length_c   1.000
_cell.angle_alpha   90.00
_cell.angle_beta   90.00
_cell.angle_gamma   90.00
#
_symmetry.space_group_name_H-M   'P 1'
#
loop_
_entity.id
_entity.type
_entity.pdbx_description
1 polymer ?
#
loop_
_entity_poly.entity_id
_entity_poly.type
_entity_poly.pdbx_seq_one_letter_code
_entity_poly.pdbx_strand_id
1 'polypeptide(L)'
;VPSIVEKCLAEIELRGLEEVGIYRVSGAAADVSRLRTLFNIDPDAVDLGSGGFHDINVVSGVIKQFLRELPEPLMTFNLYDGFINAASIDDYDERLWAIKDLVHALPTTNYTVLKRLVEHLERVTDYEEINHMYGTNLALVFGPSLLR
;
A
#
# COMPACT_ATOMS: atom_id res chain seq x y z
N VAL A 1 -11.83 6.92 0.15
CA VAL A 1 -10.47 6.52 0.58
C VAL A 1 -10.04 7.48 1.69
N PRO A 2 -9.41 7.03 2.80
CA PRO A 2 -8.91 7.92 3.86
C PRO A 2 -7.89 8.94 3.35
N SER A 3 -7.89 10.16 3.90
CA SER A 3 -7.02 11.28 3.48
C SER A 3 -5.53 10.92 3.51
N ILE A 4 -5.07 10.21 4.55
CA ILE A 4 -3.69 9.70 4.64
C ILE A 4 -3.30 8.78 3.47
N VAL A 5 -4.22 7.89 3.06
CA VAL A 5 -3.95 6.98 1.93
C VAL A 5 -3.85 7.78 0.65
N GLU A 6 -4.82 8.65 0.38
CA GLU A 6 -4.81 9.42 -0.87
C GLU A 6 -3.60 10.35 -0.96
N LYS A 7 -3.29 11.12 0.09
CA LYS A 7 -2.15 12.03 0.12
C LYS A 7 -0.82 11.31 -0.05
N CYS A 8 -0.60 10.19 0.65
CA CYS A 8 0.65 9.45 0.51
C CYS A 8 0.80 8.83 -0.89
N LEU A 9 -0.24 8.21 -1.44
CA LEU A 9 -0.17 7.58 -2.76
C LEU A 9 -0.02 8.63 -3.88
N ALA A 10 -0.76 9.74 -3.80
CA ALA A 10 -0.64 10.84 -4.76
C ALA A 10 0.76 11.48 -4.74
N GLU A 11 1.36 11.64 -3.56
CA GLU A 11 2.71 12.19 -3.45
C GLU A 11 3.77 11.24 -4.05
N ILE A 12 3.62 9.92 -3.82
CA ILE A 12 4.51 8.91 -4.42
C ILE A 12 4.32 8.86 -5.94
N GLU A 13 3.10 8.99 -6.43
CA GLU A 13 2.83 9.12 -7.87
C GLU A 13 3.45 10.38 -8.47
N LEU A 14 3.47 11.48 -7.72
CA LEU A 14 3.98 12.77 -8.19
C LEU A 14 5.49 12.78 -8.35
N ARG A 15 6.25 12.14 -7.45
CA ARG A 15 7.72 12.27 -7.42
C ARG A 15 8.51 11.02 -7.01
N GLY A 16 7.82 9.90 -6.79
CA GLY A 16 8.41 8.66 -6.26
C GLY A 16 8.46 7.49 -7.24
N LEU A 17 7.83 7.60 -8.42
CA LEU A 17 7.72 6.48 -9.36
C LEU A 17 9.07 6.01 -9.91
N GLU A 18 10.06 6.89 -9.99
CA GLU A 18 11.42 6.56 -10.45
C GLU A 18 12.41 6.30 -9.29
N GLU A 19 11.97 6.40 -8.03
CA GLU A 19 12.85 6.18 -6.88
C GLU A 19 13.25 4.70 -6.78
N VAL A 20 14.56 4.44 -6.87
CA VAL A 20 15.10 3.07 -6.84
C VAL A 20 14.76 2.36 -5.53
N GLY A 21 13.97 1.30 -5.64
CA GLY A 21 13.52 0.51 -4.50
C GLY A 21 12.42 1.19 -3.70
N ILE A 22 11.60 2.06 -4.29
CA ILE A 22 10.41 2.63 -3.64
C ILE A 22 9.59 1.53 -2.94
N TYR A 23 9.11 1.81 -1.74
CA TYR A 23 8.52 0.84 -0.79
C TYR A 23 9.46 -0.21 -0.18
N ARG A 24 10.53 -0.64 -0.85
CA ARG A 24 11.54 -1.54 -0.27
C ARG A 24 12.51 -0.79 0.64
N VAL A 25 13.01 0.35 0.18
CA VAL A 25 13.91 1.22 0.95
C VAL A 25 13.12 1.89 2.07
N SER A 26 13.72 1.95 3.26
CA SER A 26 13.12 2.60 4.42
C SER A 26 13.64 4.02 4.54
N GLY A 27 12.72 4.98 4.65
CA GLY A 27 13.07 6.34 5.10
C GLY A 27 13.45 6.35 6.57
N ALA A 28 13.95 7.49 7.05
CA ALA A 28 14.34 7.66 8.45
C ALA A 28 13.15 7.41 9.40
N ALA A 29 13.29 6.44 10.31
CA ALA A 29 12.20 6.02 11.21
C ALA A 29 11.63 7.17 12.06
N ALA A 30 12.49 8.11 12.47
CA ALA A 30 12.07 9.31 13.19
C ALA A 30 11.15 10.19 12.35
N ASP A 31 11.44 10.37 11.06
CA ASP A 31 10.60 11.16 10.15
C ASP A 31 9.31 10.45 9.79
N VAL A 32 9.33 9.12 9.64
CA VAL A 32 8.11 8.31 9.45
C VAL A 32 7.17 8.48 10.66
N SER A 33 7.71 8.35 11.88
CA SER A 33 6.94 8.54 13.11
C SER A 33 6.41 9.97 13.25
N ARG A 34 7.24 10.97 12.92
CA ARG A 34 6.85 12.38 12.92
C ARG A 34 5.71 12.65 11.94
N LEU A 35 5.85 12.21 10.69
CA LEU A 35 4.81 12.39 9.67
C LEU A 35 3.52 11.66 10.04
N ARG A 36 3.63 10.43 10.58
CA ARG A 36 2.46 9.70 11.05
C ARG A 36 1.73 10.42 12.18
N THR A 37 2.46 11.03 13.10
CA THR A 37 1.87 11.83 14.18
C THR A 37 1.10 13.03 13.63
N LEU A 38 1.65 13.73 12.63
CA LEU A 38 0.95 14.84 11.98
C LEU A 38 -0.37 14.39 11.33
N PHE A 39 -0.35 13.25 10.61
CA PHE A 39 -1.58 12.67 10.06
C PHE A 39 -2.60 12.27 11.13
N ASN A 40 -2.17 11.83 12.32
CA ASN A 40 -3.09 11.49 13.40
C ASN A 40 -3.71 12.73 14.07
N ILE A 41 -3.05 13.89 14.02
CA ILE A 41 -3.54 15.15 14.59
C ILE A 41 -4.56 15.79 13.64
N ASP A 42 -4.15 16.05 12.40
CA ASP A 42 -5.00 16.67 11.39
C ASP A 42 -4.53 16.21 10.00
N PRO A 43 -5.15 15.15 9.43
CA PRO A 43 -4.80 14.64 8.11
C PRO A 43 -4.90 15.70 7.01
N ASP A 44 -5.81 16.66 7.13
CA ASP A 44 -6.12 17.62 6.07
C ASP A 44 -5.13 18.78 6.05
N ALA A 45 -4.55 19.13 7.20
CA ALA A 45 -3.46 20.10 7.31
C ALA A 45 -2.08 19.55 6.89
N VAL A 46 -1.90 18.23 6.75
CA VAL A 46 -0.61 17.67 6.31
C VAL A 46 -0.32 18.07 4.86
N ASP A 47 0.77 18.79 4.67
CA ASP A 47 1.34 19.13 3.36
C ASP A 47 2.66 18.37 3.16
N LEU A 48 2.72 17.57 2.10
CA LEU A 48 3.87 16.75 1.73
C LEU A 48 4.81 17.49 0.75
N GLY A 49 4.35 18.56 0.11
CA GLY A 49 5.06 19.27 -0.96
C GLY A 49 5.94 20.44 -0.48
N SER A 50 5.64 21.06 0.65
CA SER A 50 6.32 22.29 1.14
C SER A 50 7.68 22.08 1.83
N GLY A 51 8.29 20.90 1.73
CA GLY A 51 9.70 20.68 2.09
C GLY A 51 9.98 20.08 3.47
N GLY A 52 8.95 19.69 4.23
CA GLY A 52 9.14 18.97 5.50
C GLY A 52 9.56 17.50 5.37
N PHE A 53 9.32 16.89 4.20
CA PHE A 53 9.46 15.44 3.95
C PHE A 53 9.99 15.14 2.54
N HIS A 54 11.20 15.63 2.24
CA HIS A 54 11.83 15.45 0.91
C HIS A 54 12.14 14.00 0.57
N ASP A 55 12.51 13.16 1.54
CA ASP A 55 12.73 11.73 1.30
C ASP A 55 11.39 11.04 1.05
N ILE A 56 11.17 10.58 -0.18
CA ILE A 56 9.93 9.89 -0.55
C ILE A 56 9.77 8.54 0.18
N ASN A 57 10.88 7.95 0.64
CA ASN A 57 10.85 6.71 1.41
C ASN A 57 10.27 6.91 2.82
N VAL A 58 10.21 8.16 3.32
CA VAL A 58 9.44 8.50 4.52
C VAL A 58 7.94 8.38 4.24
N VAL A 59 7.46 8.93 3.12
CA VAL A 59 6.04 8.87 2.73
C VAL A 59 5.61 7.43 2.45
N SER A 60 6.45 6.66 1.75
CA SER A 60 6.23 5.23 1.51
C SER A 60 6.21 4.43 2.83
N GLY A 61 7.06 4.83 3.80
CA GLY A 61 7.08 4.29 5.15
C GLY A 61 5.76 4.51 5.90
N VAL A 62 5.20 5.72 5.81
CA VAL A 62 3.95 6.08 6.51
C VAL A 62 2.76 5.28 6.02
N ILE A 63 2.57 5.13 4.71
CA ILE A 63 1.45 4.35 4.18
C ILE A 63 1.58 2.86 4.55
N LYS A 64 2.80 2.28 4.49
CA LYS A 64 3.06 0.91 4.96
C LYS A 64 2.72 0.76 6.45
N GLN A 65 3.14 1.73 7.27
CA GLN A 65 2.87 1.71 8.71
C GLN A 65 1.37 1.86 9.00
N PHE A 66 0.66 2.72 8.27
CA PHE A 66 -0.77 2.90 8.39
C PHE A 66 -1.54 1.60 8.15
N LEU A 67 -1.25 0.92 7.05
CA LEU A 67 -1.89 -0.36 6.71
C LEU A 67 -1.62 -1.44 7.76
N ARG A 68 -0.36 -1.56 8.21
CA ARG A 68 0.05 -2.58 9.20
C ARG A 68 -0.59 -2.37 10.58
N GLU A 69 -0.86 -1.12 10.96
CA GLU A 69 -1.40 -0.75 12.27
C GLU A 69 -2.93 -0.70 12.34
N LEU A 70 -3.63 -0.96 11.23
CA LEU A 70 -5.08 -1.08 11.27
C LEU A 70 -5.50 -2.12 12.33
N PRO A 71 -6.60 -1.90 13.10
CA PRO A 71 -7.08 -2.90 14.04
C PRO A 71 -7.42 -4.24 13.37
N GLU A 72 -7.95 -4.18 12.16
CA GLU A 72 -8.22 -5.31 11.28
C GLU A 72 -7.44 -5.13 9.96
N PRO A 73 -6.77 -6.17 9.41
CA PRO A 73 -6.01 -6.01 8.17
C PRO A 73 -6.92 -5.59 7.03
N LEU A 74 -6.35 -4.93 6.01
CA LEU A 74 -7.13 -4.46 4.87
C LEU A 74 -7.90 -5.60 4.18
N MET A 75 -7.32 -6.80 4.13
CA MET A 75 -7.95 -7.99 3.55
C MET A 75 -8.83 -8.77 4.53
N THR A 76 -9.07 -8.24 5.74
CA THR A 76 -9.88 -8.78 6.84
C THR A 76 -9.38 -10.11 7.42
N PHE A 77 -9.66 -10.37 8.69
CA PHE A 77 -9.33 -11.67 9.29
C PHE A 77 -10.24 -12.78 8.75
N ASN A 78 -11.51 -12.45 8.52
CA ASN A 78 -12.52 -13.42 8.08
C ASN A 78 -12.25 -14.02 6.70
N LEU A 79 -11.62 -13.27 5.80
CA LEU A 79 -11.31 -13.73 4.44
C LEU A 79 -9.89 -14.28 4.29
N TYR A 80 -9.07 -14.24 5.34
CA TYR A 80 -7.65 -14.65 5.29
C TYR A 80 -7.48 -16.06 4.73
N ASP A 81 -8.13 -17.06 5.34
CA ASP A 81 -8.02 -18.46 4.89
C ASP A 81 -8.51 -18.61 3.44
N GLY A 82 -9.53 -17.84 3.05
CA GLY A 82 -10.00 -17.78 1.67
C GLY A 82 -8.89 -17.35 0.70
N PHE A 83 -8.18 -16.27 1.03
CA PHE A 83 -7.08 -15.79 0.20
C PHE A 83 -5.89 -16.76 0.15
N ILE A 84 -5.54 -17.40 1.27
CA ILE A 84 -4.46 -18.40 1.30
C ILE A 84 -4.82 -19.64 0.47
N ASN A 85 -6.06 -20.12 0.57
CA ASN A 85 -6.54 -21.25 -0.20
C ASN A 85 -6.59 -20.91 -1.70
N ALA A 86 -7.12 -19.74 -2.06
CA ALA A 86 -7.16 -19.29 -3.45
C ALA A 86 -5.75 -19.16 -4.05
N ALA A 87 -4.78 -18.64 -3.30
CA ALA A 87 -3.39 -18.51 -3.75
C ALA A 87 -2.70 -19.87 -3.99
N SER A 88 -3.21 -20.96 -3.40
CA SER A 88 -2.69 -22.31 -3.54
C SER A 88 -3.30 -23.10 -4.72
N ILE A 89 -4.27 -22.52 -5.44
CA ILE A 89 -4.87 -23.13 -6.64
C ILE A 89 -3.84 -23.07 -7.78
N ASP A 90 -3.56 -24.22 -8.41
CA ASP A 90 -2.59 -24.29 -9.51
C ASP A 90 -3.11 -23.65 -10.80
N ASP A 91 -4.37 -23.93 -11.15
CA ASP A 91 -5.01 -23.39 -12.35
C ASP A 91 -5.12 -21.86 -12.27
N TYR A 92 -4.66 -21.18 -13.32
CA TYR A 92 -4.57 -19.73 -13.32
C TYR A 92 -5.95 -19.06 -13.31
N ASP A 93 -6.88 -19.55 -14.13
CA ASP A 93 -8.20 -18.93 -14.28
C ASP A 93 -9.03 -19.18 -13.02
N GLU A 94 -9.02 -20.40 -12.50
CA GLU A 94 -9.69 -20.75 -11.24
C GLU A 94 -9.16 -19.92 -10.07
N ARG A 95 -7.82 -19.78 -9.95
CA ARG A 95 -7.19 -18.91 -8.96
C ARG A 95 -7.63 -17.46 -9.10
N LEU A 96 -7.66 -16.94 -10.34
CA LEU A 96 -8.05 -15.56 -10.61
C LEU A 96 -9.52 -15.31 -10.22
N TRP A 97 -10.44 -16.22 -10.57
CA TRP A 97 -11.84 -16.11 -10.19
C TRP A 97 -12.03 -16.19 -8.68
N ALA A 98 -11.38 -17.13 -8.01
CA ALA A 98 -11.45 -17.26 -6.55
C ALA A 98 -10.95 -15.98 -5.83
N ILE A 99 -9.81 -15.42 -6.26
CA ILE A 99 -9.29 -14.16 -5.71
C ILE A 99 -10.26 -13.01 -5.96
N LYS A 100 -10.83 -12.93 -7.17
CA LYS A 100 -11.79 -11.88 -7.53
C LYS A 100 -13.05 -11.92 -6.66
N ASP A 101 -13.61 -13.10 -6.43
CA ASP A 101 -14.79 -13.27 -5.58
C ASP A 101 -14.51 -12.84 -4.13
N LEU A 102 -13.33 -13.20 -3.59
CA LEU A 102 -12.89 -12.76 -2.26
C LEU A 102 -12.69 -11.25 -2.18
N VAL A 103 -12.09 -10.64 -3.20
CA VAL A 103 -11.94 -9.18 -3.27
C VAL A 103 -13.32 -8.49 -3.29
N HIS A 104 -14.30 -9.03 -4.02
CA HIS A 104 -15.66 -8.50 -4.03
C HIS A 104 -16.45 -8.76 -2.74
N ALA A 105 -16.06 -9.76 -1.96
CA ALA A 105 -16.64 -10.04 -0.64
C ALA A 105 -16.12 -9.11 0.47
N LEU A 106 -15.06 -8.31 0.22
CA LEU A 106 -14.55 -7.34 1.19
C LEU A 106 -15.61 -6.28 1.52
N PRO A 107 -15.62 -5.77 2.77
CA PRO A 107 -16.41 -4.59 3.10
C PRO A 107 -16.10 -3.43 2.15
N THR A 108 -17.11 -2.63 1.80
CA THR A 108 -17.00 -1.56 0.79
C THR A 108 -15.81 -0.62 1.03
N THR A 109 -15.53 -0.27 2.29
CA THR A 109 -14.38 0.59 2.65
C THR A 109 -13.05 -0.10 2.35
N ASN A 110 -12.90 -1.37 2.73
CA ASN A 110 -11.71 -2.19 2.48
C ASN A 110 -11.47 -2.36 0.98
N TYR A 111 -12.51 -2.74 0.22
CA TYR A 111 -12.45 -2.84 -1.23
C TYR A 111 -12.00 -1.53 -1.87
N THR A 112 -12.56 -0.39 -1.46
CA THR A 112 -12.24 0.92 -2.04
C THR A 112 -10.79 1.31 -1.77
N VAL A 113 -10.26 1.04 -0.57
CA VAL A 113 -8.86 1.31 -0.23
C VAL A 113 -7.92 0.34 -0.95
N LEU A 114 -8.27 -0.94 -1.01
CA LEU A 114 -7.48 -1.95 -1.72
C LEU A 114 -7.40 -1.63 -3.22
N LYS A 115 -8.53 -1.27 -3.84
CA LYS A 115 -8.58 -0.84 -5.24
C LYS A 115 -7.62 0.32 -5.49
N ARG A 116 -7.72 1.40 -4.70
CA ARG A 116 -6.86 2.58 -4.85
C ARG A 116 -5.37 2.25 -4.66
N LEU A 117 -5.05 1.34 -3.75
CA LEU A 117 -3.69 0.84 -3.52
C LEU A 117 -3.20 0.02 -4.71
N VAL A 118 -4.00 -0.91 -5.25
CA VAL A 118 -3.60 -1.73 -6.40
C VAL A 118 -3.41 -0.88 -7.66
N GLU A 119 -4.29 0.08 -7.93
CA GLU A 119 -4.14 1.07 -9.02
C GLU A 119 -2.89 1.96 -8.86
N HIS A 120 -2.44 2.19 -7.62
CA HIS A 120 -1.17 2.84 -7.36
C HIS A 120 0.02 1.92 -7.66
N LEU A 121 -0.03 0.69 -7.17
CA LEU A 121 1.07 -0.28 -7.34
C LEU A 121 1.26 -0.66 -8.81
N GLU A 122 0.19 -0.74 -9.60
CA GLU A 122 0.25 -0.89 -11.05
C GLU A 122 1.07 0.24 -11.70
N ARG A 123 0.82 1.49 -11.31
CA ARG A 123 1.61 2.64 -11.78
C ARG A 123 3.06 2.61 -11.32
N VAL A 124 3.36 2.01 -10.18
CA VAL A 124 4.76 1.79 -9.76
C VAL A 124 5.43 0.75 -10.64
N THR A 125 4.72 -0.32 -10.99
CA THR A 125 5.25 -1.36 -11.89
C THR A 125 5.46 -0.87 -13.32
N ASP A 126 4.72 0.14 -13.78
CA ASP A 126 4.98 0.78 -15.08
C ASP A 126 6.39 1.40 -15.19
N TYR A 127 7.05 1.66 -14.05
CA TYR A 127 8.40 2.22 -13.95
C TYR A 127 9.43 1.20 -13.45
N GLU A 128 9.11 -0.10 -13.47
CA GLU A 128 9.95 -1.16 -12.87
C GLU A 128 11.35 -1.28 -13.47
N GLU A 129 11.55 -0.85 -14.73
CA GLU A 129 12.87 -0.78 -15.36
C GLU A 129 13.81 0.22 -14.66
N ILE A 130 13.25 1.28 -14.07
CA ILE A 130 13.99 2.35 -13.39
C ILE A 130 14.01 2.10 -11.88
N ASN A 131 12.83 1.92 -11.27
CA ASN A 131 12.72 1.80 -9.82
C ASN A 131 13.05 0.39 -9.29
N HIS A 132 13.13 -0.62 -10.16
CA HIS A 132 13.41 -2.03 -9.83
C HIS A 132 12.40 -2.70 -8.89
N MET A 133 11.15 -2.22 -8.89
CA MET A 133 10.05 -2.73 -8.07
C MET A 133 8.98 -3.43 -8.91
N TYR A 134 9.29 -4.66 -9.30
CA TYR A 134 8.35 -5.58 -9.94
C TYR A 134 7.18 -5.95 -9.02
N GLY A 135 6.08 -6.44 -9.59
CA GLY A 135 4.91 -6.89 -8.83
C GLY A 135 5.23 -7.91 -7.73
N THR A 136 6.19 -8.81 -7.97
CA THR A 136 6.67 -9.78 -6.96
C THR A 136 7.39 -9.10 -5.78
N ASN A 137 8.19 -8.07 -6.05
CA ASN A 137 8.88 -7.29 -5.01
C ASN A 137 7.88 -6.51 -4.14
N LEU A 138 6.88 -5.89 -4.78
CA LEU A 138 5.83 -5.16 -4.08
C LEU A 138 4.95 -6.10 -3.24
N ALA A 139 4.62 -7.30 -3.75
CA ALA A 139 3.87 -8.30 -3.00
C ALA A 139 4.60 -8.73 -1.72
N LEU A 140 5.93 -8.90 -1.75
CA LEU A 140 6.73 -9.22 -0.56
C LEU A 140 6.70 -8.09 0.48
N VAL A 141 6.69 -6.83 0.04
CA VAL A 141 6.64 -5.66 0.94
C VAL A 141 5.26 -5.49 1.57
N PHE A 142 4.19 -5.60 0.77
CA PHE A 142 2.82 -5.31 1.22
C PHE A 142 2.11 -6.50 1.82
N GLY A 143 2.41 -7.74 1.40
CA GLY A 143 1.74 -8.96 1.88
C GLY A 143 1.58 -9.01 3.40
N PRO A 144 2.67 -8.89 4.19
CA PRO A 144 2.59 -8.90 5.66
C PRO A 144 1.80 -7.75 6.30
N SER A 145 1.54 -6.67 5.56
CA SER A 145 0.76 -5.51 6.04
C SER A 145 -0.70 -5.58 5.62
N LEU A 146 -1.02 -6.31 4.54
CA LEU A 146 -2.38 -6.44 4.00
C LEU A 146 -3.09 -7.69 4.52
N LEU A 147 -2.32 -8.74 4.85
CA LEU A 147 -2.77 -10.02 5.40
C LEU A 147 -2.06 -10.24 6.74
N ARG A 148 -2.83 -10.59 7.78
CA ARG A 148 -2.34 -10.90 9.14
C ARG A 148 -3.13 -12.06 9.72
#